data_AF-A0A7S2VZ69-F1
#
_entry.id   AF-A0A7S2VZ69-F1
#
_cell.length_a   1.000
_cell.length_b   1.000
_cell.length_c   1.000
_cell.angle_alpha   90.00
_cell.angle_beta   90.00
_cell.angle_gamma   90.00
#
_symmetry.space_group_name_H-M   'P 1'
#
loop_
_entity.id
_entity.type
_entity.pdbx_description
1 polymer ?
#
loop_
_entity_poly.entity_id
_entity_poly.type
_entity_poly.pdbx_seq_one_letter_code
_entity_poly.pdbx_strand_id
1 'polypeptide(L)'
;ALRVFERRAKTASEVGARSNGDLQIGWLRPTLKDPIERPVFLDGLCINKDKTGHCALYMDDPLQEGKIKYITKSFESHPILFSAASEQLTKQILISQPDLAARYHFLEVPKSAIDNIFNKESPDGTNPGDDERALDIPPEGGTLVLFDSVTVPHEVLATRERERWATSGWFHEDQQRVPLHMIT
;
A
#
# COMPACT_ATOMS: atom_id res chain seq x y z
N ALA A 1 15.09 4.07 17.44
CA ALA A 1 14.41 5.11 16.64
C ALA A 1 13.17 4.51 15.99
N LEU A 2 12.21 5.35 15.62
CA LEU A 2 11.24 5.04 14.58
C LEU A 2 11.92 5.40 13.25
N ARG A 3 12.10 4.43 12.36
CA ARG A 3 12.59 4.68 11.00
C ARG A 3 11.38 4.78 10.09
N VAL A 4 11.29 5.88 9.35
CA VAL A 4 10.28 6.07 8.30
C VAL A 4 10.98 6.13 6.94
N PHE A 5 10.29 5.71 5.90
CA PHE A 5 10.77 5.71 4.52
C PHE A 5 9.93 6.72 3.72
N GLU A 6 10.38 7.98 3.71
CA GLU A 6 9.66 9.06 3.04
C GLU A 6 9.95 9.03 1.54
N ARG A 7 8.94 9.30 0.71
CA ARG A 7 9.14 9.42 -0.73
C ARG A 7 10.07 10.60 -1.05
N ARG A 8 11.06 10.38 -1.92
CA ARG A 8 12.00 11.41 -2.39
C ARG A 8 11.32 12.48 -3.23
N ALA A 9 10.31 12.09 -4.00
CA ALA A 9 9.51 12.98 -4.82
C ALA A 9 8.10 13.09 -4.25
N LYS A 10 7.50 14.29 -4.37
CA LYS A 10 6.08 14.45 -4.10
C LYS A 10 5.27 13.65 -5.12
N THR A 11 4.21 13.03 -4.63
CA THR A 11 3.27 12.29 -5.46
C THR A 11 2.54 13.26 -6.40
N ALA A 12 2.19 12.79 -7.59
CA ALA A 12 1.38 13.57 -8.54
C ALA A 12 -0.12 13.54 -8.20
N SER A 13 -0.52 12.67 -7.27
CA SER A 13 -1.91 12.40 -6.88
C SER A 13 -2.08 12.46 -5.36
N GLU A 14 -3.31 12.68 -4.91
CA GLU A 14 -3.66 12.59 -3.50
C GLU A 14 -3.34 11.20 -2.95
N VAL A 15 -2.86 11.17 -1.71
CA VAL A 15 -2.27 10.02 -1.04
C VAL A 15 -3.14 9.73 0.17
N GLY A 16 -3.55 8.48 0.36
CA GLY A 16 -4.41 8.08 1.49
C GLY A 16 -5.80 7.61 1.05
N ALA A 17 -6.73 7.50 2.00
CA ALA A 17 -8.08 7.08 1.68
C ALA A 17 -8.89 8.23 1.06
N ARG A 18 -9.88 7.88 0.24
CA ARG A 18 -10.77 8.85 -0.41
C ARG A 18 -12.06 9.02 0.39
N SER A 19 -12.82 10.08 0.12
CA SER A 19 -14.08 10.40 0.81
C SER A 19 -15.19 9.34 0.72
N ASN A 20 -15.00 8.33 -0.12
CA ASN A 20 -15.88 7.16 -0.26
C ASN A 20 -15.38 5.94 0.55
N GLY A 21 -14.29 6.10 1.28
CA GLY A 21 -13.69 5.12 2.19
C GLY A 21 -12.84 4.06 1.51
N ASP A 22 -12.35 4.34 0.30
CA ASP A 22 -11.47 3.43 -0.43
C ASP A 22 -10.06 3.42 0.16
N LEU A 23 -9.54 2.24 0.47
CA LEU A 23 -8.20 2.08 1.02
C LEU A 23 -7.16 2.05 -0.11
N GLN A 24 -6.25 3.02 -0.12
CA GLN A 24 -5.08 2.95 -0.98
C GLN A 24 -4.09 1.90 -0.44
N ILE A 25 -3.57 1.04 -1.31
CA ILE A 25 -2.65 -0.05 -0.93
C ILE A 25 -1.34 -0.06 -1.73
N GLY A 26 -1.22 0.78 -2.74
CA GLY A 26 -0.05 0.80 -3.60
C GLY A 26 -0.10 1.89 -4.67
N TRP A 27 0.85 1.77 -5.61
CA TRP A 27 1.00 2.68 -6.74
C TRP A 27 1.38 1.90 -8.00
N LEU A 28 1.11 2.51 -9.15
CA LEU A 28 1.73 2.16 -10.42
C LEU A 28 2.80 3.20 -10.73
N ARG A 29 4.07 2.79 -10.69
CA ARG A 29 5.22 3.65 -10.98
C ARG A 29 5.12 4.24 -12.40
N PRO A 30 5.60 5.48 -12.62
CA PRO A 30 5.65 6.05 -13.97
C PRO A 30 6.66 5.29 -14.85
N THR A 31 6.42 5.28 -16.16
CA THR A 31 7.33 4.70 -17.16
C THR A 31 7.54 5.68 -18.31
N LEU A 32 8.50 5.41 -19.19
CA LEU A 32 8.71 6.24 -20.39
C LEU A 32 7.46 6.32 -21.30
N LYS A 33 6.63 5.26 -21.34
CA LYS A 33 5.40 5.21 -22.15
C LYS A 33 4.19 5.79 -21.44
N ASP A 34 4.22 5.83 -20.11
CA ASP A 34 3.14 6.31 -19.26
C ASP A 34 3.75 7.02 -18.06
N PRO A 35 4.05 8.33 -18.17
CA PRO A 35 4.83 9.08 -17.20
C PRO A 35 4.04 9.44 -15.94
N ILE A 36 2.79 8.98 -15.84
CA ILE A 36 1.89 9.30 -14.73
C ILE A 36 1.95 8.16 -13.72
N GLU A 37 2.28 8.52 -12.49
CA GLU A 37 2.08 7.66 -11.34
C GLU A 37 0.59 7.60 -10.97
N ARG A 38 0.08 6.41 -10.62
CA ARG A 38 -1.32 6.24 -10.24
C ARG A 38 -1.46 5.52 -8.91
N PRO A 39 -2.33 5.98 -8.00
CA PRO A 39 -2.65 5.25 -6.80
C PRO A 39 -3.48 4.00 -7.14
N VAL A 40 -3.24 2.94 -6.38
CA VAL A 40 -3.98 1.67 -6.46
C VAL A 40 -4.74 1.47 -5.17
N PHE A 41 -6.02 1.15 -5.32
CA PHE A 41 -6.97 1.00 -4.22
C PHE A 41 -7.48 -0.43 -4.12
N LEU A 42 -7.82 -0.82 -2.90
CA LEU A 42 -8.50 -2.06 -2.58
C LEU A 42 -10.00 -1.81 -2.51
N ASP A 43 -10.76 -2.51 -3.35
CA ASP A 43 -12.21 -2.64 -3.20
C ASP A 43 -12.51 -3.88 -2.36
N GLY A 44 -12.95 -3.67 -1.11
CA GLY A 44 -13.31 -4.73 -0.17
C GLY A 44 -14.72 -5.29 -0.36
N LEU A 45 -15.54 -4.65 -1.20
CA LEU A 45 -16.90 -5.07 -1.51
C LEU A 45 -17.02 -5.72 -2.89
N CYS A 46 -16.00 -5.57 -3.74
CA CYS A 46 -15.92 -6.04 -5.12
C CYS A 46 -17.05 -5.52 -6.03
N ILE A 47 -16.94 -5.88 -7.33
CA ILE A 47 -18.02 -5.75 -8.33
C ILE A 47 -19.32 -6.42 -7.87
N ASN A 48 -19.24 -7.48 -7.04
CA ASN A 48 -20.38 -8.23 -6.52
C ASN A 48 -20.56 -7.96 -5.03
N LYS A 49 -21.40 -6.97 -4.73
CA LYS A 49 -21.75 -6.48 -3.37
C LYS A 49 -22.43 -7.51 -2.45
N ASP A 50 -22.50 -8.78 -2.87
CA ASP A 50 -23.22 -9.87 -2.20
C ASP A 50 -22.28 -10.98 -1.71
N LYS A 51 -20.97 -10.88 -1.98
CA LYS A 51 -19.96 -11.87 -1.54
C LYS A 51 -18.96 -11.23 -0.59
N THR A 52 -19.20 -11.39 0.72
CA THR A 52 -18.24 -11.00 1.75
C THR A 52 -16.92 -11.77 1.59
N GLY A 53 -15.81 -11.13 1.97
CA GLY A 53 -14.49 -11.78 1.97
C GLY A 53 -13.83 -11.89 0.59
N HIS A 54 -14.34 -11.18 -0.41
CA HIS A 54 -13.70 -11.04 -1.71
C HIS A 54 -13.25 -9.59 -1.92
N CYS A 55 -12.05 -9.40 -2.45
CA CYS A 55 -11.49 -8.09 -2.76
C CYS A 55 -11.01 -8.02 -4.21
N ALA A 56 -10.83 -6.80 -4.72
CA ALA A 56 -10.19 -6.56 -6.02
C ALA A 56 -9.36 -5.27 -5.96
N LEU A 57 -8.32 -5.19 -6.77
CA LEU A 57 -7.54 -3.96 -6.89
C LEU A 57 -7.98 -3.18 -8.13
N TYR A 58 -8.02 -1.87 -7.99
CA TYR A 58 -8.34 -0.99 -9.10
C TYR A 58 -7.56 0.32 -9.02
N MET A 59 -7.58 1.06 -10.14
CA MET A 59 -7.11 2.43 -10.26
C MET A 59 -8.19 3.28 -10.94
N ASP A 60 -8.02 4.59 -10.96
CA ASP A 60 -8.87 5.45 -11.80
C ASP A 60 -8.61 5.17 -13.28
N ASP A 61 -9.67 5.14 -14.09
CA ASP A 61 -9.56 4.91 -15.52
C ASP A 61 -8.96 6.15 -16.20
N PRO A 62 -7.75 6.06 -16.79
CA PRO A 62 -7.12 7.20 -17.43
C PRO A 62 -7.87 7.70 -18.68
N LEU A 63 -8.80 6.90 -19.21
CA LEU A 63 -9.58 7.24 -20.41
C LEU A 63 -10.96 7.81 -20.06
N GLN A 64 -11.43 7.63 -18.82
CA GLN A 64 -12.79 7.99 -18.40
C GLN A 64 -12.78 8.59 -17.00
N GLU A 65 -12.93 9.90 -16.92
CA GLU A 65 -13.00 10.62 -15.65
C GLU A 65 -14.13 10.09 -14.76
N GLY A 66 -13.82 9.86 -13.48
CA GLY A 66 -14.76 9.31 -12.49
C GLY A 66 -15.10 7.83 -12.66
N LYS A 67 -14.43 7.11 -13.57
CA LYS A 67 -14.53 5.64 -13.67
C LYS A 67 -13.33 4.97 -13.04
N ILE A 68 -13.55 3.76 -12.54
CA ILE A 68 -12.51 2.87 -12.03
C ILE A 68 -12.19 1.79 -13.05
N LYS A 69 -10.94 1.35 -13.07
CA LYS A 69 -10.46 0.23 -13.86
C LYS A 69 -9.82 -0.82 -12.94
N TYR A 70 -10.46 -1.98 -12.86
CA TYR A 70 -9.91 -3.12 -12.13
C TYR A 70 -8.65 -3.65 -12.81
N ILE A 71 -7.62 -3.87 -12.01
CA ILE A 71 -6.31 -4.37 -12.45
C ILE A 71 -6.09 -5.84 -12.03
N THR A 72 -6.96 -6.35 -11.14
CA THR A 72 -7.04 -7.76 -10.76
C THR A 72 -8.43 -8.32 -11.02
N LYS A 73 -8.55 -9.65 -11.09
CA LYS A 73 -9.82 -10.32 -10.84
C LYS A 73 -10.16 -10.24 -9.35
N SER A 74 -11.41 -10.54 -9.01
CA SER A 74 -11.80 -10.73 -7.60
C SER A 74 -11.03 -11.90 -6.99
N PHE A 75 -10.53 -11.73 -5.77
CA PHE A 75 -9.76 -12.71 -5.01
C PHE A 75 -10.23 -12.76 -3.55
N GLU A 76 -10.04 -13.89 -2.87
CA GLU A 76 -10.43 -14.01 -1.45
C GLU A 76 -9.50 -13.19 -0.54
N SER A 77 -10.06 -12.53 0.46
CA SER A 77 -9.33 -11.80 1.49
C SER A 77 -8.67 -12.78 2.46
N HIS A 78 -7.64 -13.49 1.99
CA HIS A 78 -6.94 -14.46 2.83
C HIS A 78 -5.88 -13.75 3.71
N PRO A 79 -5.75 -14.10 5.00
CA PRO A 79 -4.76 -13.50 5.91
C PRO A 79 -3.30 -13.60 5.44
N ILE A 80 -3.01 -14.52 4.51
CA ILE A 80 -1.69 -14.68 3.89
C ILE A 80 -1.31 -13.46 3.03
N LEU A 81 -2.30 -12.71 2.51
CA LEU A 81 -2.05 -11.43 1.86
C LEU A 81 -1.64 -10.35 2.86
N PHE A 82 -1.98 -10.47 4.15
CA PHE A 82 -1.49 -9.56 5.19
C PHE A 82 -0.17 -10.02 5.81
N SER A 83 0.05 -11.33 5.88
CA SER A 83 1.22 -11.92 6.57
C SER A 83 2.41 -12.18 5.62
N ALA A 84 2.16 -12.28 4.32
CA ALA A 84 3.13 -12.70 3.32
C ALA A 84 2.99 -11.97 1.98
N ALA A 85 2.34 -10.80 1.92
CA ALA A 85 2.35 -9.96 0.71
C ALA A 85 3.73 -9.38 0.45
N SER A 86 4.63 -10.25 0.02
CA SER A 86 5.65 -9.88 -0.94
C SER A 86 4.94 -9.20 -2.11
N GLU A 87 5.40 -8.02 -2.48
CA GLU A 87 5.01 -7.32 -3.70
C GLU A 87 4.99 -8.30 -4.90
N GLN A 88 5.93 -9.25 -4.91
CA GLN A 88 6.06 -10.34 -5.87
C GLN A 88 4.81 -11.23 -5.99
N LEU A 89 4.20 -11.64 -4.88
CA LEU A 89 3.01 -12.50 -4.89
C LEU A 89 1.80 -11.75 -5.48
N THR A 90 1.63 -10.48 -5.10
CA THR A 90 0.58 -9.62 -5.65
C THR A 90 0.76 -9.41 -7.16
N LYS A 91 1.99 -9.15 -7.60
CA LYS A 91 2.35 -9.03 -9.02
C LYS A 91 2.05 -10.31 -9.82
N GLN A 92 2.43 -11.47 -9.30
CA GLN A 92 2.36 -12.74 -10.03
C GLN A 92 0.96 -13.36 -10.04
N ILE A 93 0.22 -13.24 -8.94
CA ILE A 93 -1.05 -13.96 -8.76
C ILE A 93 -2.25 -13.08 -9.06
N LEU A 94 -2.21 -11.80 -8.70
CA LEU A 94 -3.42 -10.97 -8.71
C LEU A 94 -3.49 -10.08 -9.95
N ILE A 95 -2.38 -9.47 -10.36
CA ILE A 95 -2.37 -8.51 -11.46
C ILE A 95 -2.29 -9.25 -12.80
N SER A 96 -3.40 -9.29 -13.52
CA SER A 96 -3.52 -10.02 -14.78
C SER A 96 -2.87 -9.30 -15.97
N GLN A 97 -2.49 -8.04 -15.82
CA GLN A 97 -1.89 -7.21 -16.87
C GLN A 97 -0.38 -7.09 -16.65
N PRO A 98 0.47 -7.73 -17.48
CA PRO A 98 1.92 -7.77 -17.27
C PRO A 98 2.56 -6.38 -17.13
N ASP A 99 2.12 -5.42 -17.94
CA ASP A 99 2.63 -4.05 -17.90
C ASP A 99 2.31 -3.35 -16.57
N LEU A 100 1.14 -3.61 -15.99
CA LEU A 100 0.76 -3.06 -14.69
C LEU A 100 1.47 -3.78 -13.55
N ALA A 101 1.62 -5.11 -13.65
CA ALA A 101 2.32 -5.90 -12.66
C ALA A 101 3.79 -5.46 -12.53
N ALA A 102 4.46 -5.15 -13.65
CA ALA A 102 5.84 -4.66 -13.64
C ALA A 102 5.97 -3.31 -12.89
N ARG A 103 4.93 -2.47 -12.92
CA ARG A 103 4.93 -1.11 -12.36
C ARG A 103 4.37 -1.05 -10.95
N TYR A 104 3.67 -2.09 -10.51
CA TYR A 104 3.02 -2.10 -9.22
C TYR A 104 4.04 -2.04 -8.09
N HIS A 105 3.80 -1.16 -7.14
CA HIS A 105 4.60 -1.03 -5.93
C HIS A 105 3.65 -1.04 -4.73
N PHE A 106 3.89 -1.95 -3.79
CA PHE A 106 3.06 -2.07 -2.59
C PHE A 106 3.53 -1.09 -1.53
N LEU A 107 2.59 -0.43 -0.84
CA LEU A 107 2.93 0.59 0.16
C LEU A 107 3.55 0.00 1.44
N GLU A 108 3.28 -1.26 1.75
CA GLU A 108 3.81 -1.88 2.96
C GLU A 108 5.20 -2.46 2.70
N VAL A 109 6.17 -2.11 3.55
CA VAL A 109 7.46 -2.81 3.56
C VAL A 109 7.21 -4.27 3.89
N PRO A 110 7.77 -5.20 3.12
CA PRO A 110 7.90 -6.58 3.52
C PRO A 110 8.28 -6.78 5.00
N LYS A 111 7.32 -7.21 5.82
CA LYS A 111 7.56 -7.50 7.25
C LYS A 111 8.32 -8.81 7.49
N SER A 112 8.63 -9.56 6.44
CA SER A 112 9.20 -10.91 6.53
C SER A 112 10.63 -10.98 5.99
N ALA A 113 11.50 -11.75 6.66
CA ALA A 113 12.85 -12.05 6.20
C ALA A 113 12.89 -12.86 4.88
N ILE A 114 11.73 -13.37 4.43
CA ILE A 114 11.57 -14.17 3.21
C ILE A 114 11.69 -13.27 1.97
N ASP A 115 11.32 -12.00 2.05
CA ASP A 115 11.39 -11.06 0.93
C ASP A 115 12.83 -10.73 0.49
N ASN A 116 13.78 -10.76 1.43
CA ASN A 116 15.22 -10.67 1.12
C ASN A 116 15.71 -11.81 0.22
N ILE A 117 15.03 -12.96 0.22
CA ILE A 117 15.36 -14.12 -0.62
C ILE A 117 14.78 -13.96 -2.03
N PHE A 118 13.68 -13.22 -2.18
CA PHE A 118 12.95 -13.05 -3.44
C PHE A 118 13.23 -11.73 -4.17
N ASN A 119 13.94 -10.79 -3.56
CA ASN A 119 14.48 -9.59 -4.19
C ASN A 119 15.54 -9.95 -5.24
N LYS A 120 15.07 -10.37 -6.42
CA LYS A 120 15.83 -10.25 -7.66
C LYS A 120 15.67 -8.81 -8.14
N GLU A 121 16.79 -8.19 -8.48
CA GLU A 121 16.87 -6.86 -9.08
C GLU A 121 15.79 -6.71 -10.17
N SER A 122 15.01 -5.62 -10.10
CA SER A 122 14.06 -5.29 -11.15
C SER A 122 14.80 -5.17 -12.49
N PRO A 123 14.17 -5.55 -13.63
CA PRO A 123 14.81 -5.48 -14.95
C PRO A 123 15.30 -4.08 -15.37
N ASP A 124 14.79 -3.04 -14.72
CA ASP A 124 15.15 -1.64 -14.92
C ASP A 124 16.21 -1.11 -13.93
N GLY A 125 16.73 -1.96 -13.04
CA GLY A 125 17.70 -1.60 -12.01
C GLY A 125 17.12 -0.77 -10.86
N THR A 126 15.79 -0.60 -10.78
CA THR A 126 15.15 0.11 -9.67
C THR A 126 14.61 -0.89 -8.65
N ASN A 127 15.19 -0.91 -7.46
CA ASN A 127 14.69 -1.73 -6.36
C ASN A 127 13.45 -1.08 -5.73
N PRO A 128 12.53 -1.87 -5.15
CA PRO A 128 11.55 -1.36 -4.20
C PRO A 128 12.25 -0.51 -3.12
N GLY A 129 11.84 0.75 -2.91
CA GLY A 129 12.46 1.67 -1.96
C GLY A 129 13.57 2.61 -2.50
N ASP A 130 13.99 2.49 -3.77
CA ASP A 130 14.99 3.42 -4.35
C ASP A 130 14.50 4.88 -4.43
N ASP A 131 13.18 5.07 -4.53
CA ASP A 131 12.52 6.36 -4.49
C ASP A 131 12.17 6.83 -3.07
N GLU A 132 12.65 6.13 -2.06
CA GLU A 132 12.43 6.47 -0.65
C GLU A 132 13.72 6.98 0.01
N ARG A 133 13.55 7.72 1.09
CA ARG A 133 14.59 8.25 1.95
C ARG A 133 14.29 7.80 3.37
N ALA A 134 15.22 7.03 3.94
CA ALA A 134 15.16 6.69 5.35
C ALA A 134 15.37 7.93 6.22
N LEU A 135 14.47 8.13 7.18
CA LEU A 135 14.56 9.14 8.23
C LEU A 135 14.40 8.44 9.58
N ASP A 136 15.42 8.58 10.43
CA ASP A 136 15.42 8.02 11.78
C ASP A 136 14.98 9.10 12.79
N ILE A 137 13.83 8.87 13.43
CA ILE A 137 13.27 9.73 14.45
C ILE A 137 13.69 9.17 15.83
N PRO A 138 14.52 9.89 16.60
CA PRO A 138 14.91 9.44 17.93
C PRO A 138 13.70 9.47 18.88
N PRO A 139 13.56 8.48 19.79
CA PRO A 139 12.43 8.38 20.71
C PRO A 139 12.62 9.32 21.91
N GLU A 140 12.74 10.62 21.64
CA GLU A 140 12.97 11.65 22.66
C GLU A 140 11.64 12.02 23.35
N GLY A 141 11.68 12.18 24.68
CA GLY A 141 10.51 12.61 25.44
C GLY A 141 10.05 14.01 25.03
N GLY A 142 8.73 14.20 24.89
CA GLY A 142 8.15 15.44 24.38
C GLY A 142 8.03 15.52 22.86
N THR A 143 8.47 14.49 22.12
CA THR A 143 8.30 14.40 20.67
C THR A 143 6.94 13.82 20.30
N LEU A 144 6.13 14.60 19.58
CA LEU A 144 4.94 14.12 18.88
C LEU A 144 5.32 13.79 17.44
N VAL A 145 5.10 12.54 17.02
CA VAL A 145 5.26 12.11 15.63
C VAL A 145 3.88 11.88 15.02
N LEU A 146 3.59 12.55 13.91
CA LEU A 146 2.38 12.36 13.13
C LEU A 146 2.77 12.04 11.70
N PHE A 147 2.24 10.93 11.18
CA PHE A 147 2.46 10.50 9.81
C PHE A 147 1.24 9.70 9.35
N ASP A 148 1.04 9.65 8.04
CA ASP A 148 0.05 8.76 7.44
C ASP A 148 0.59 7.33 7.46
N SER A 149 -0.05 6.47 8.27
CA SER A 149 0.40 5.10 8.49
C SER A 149 0.22 4.19 7.28
N VAL A 150 -0.62 4.56 6.32
CA VAL A 150 -0.82 3.79 5.07
C VAL A 150 0.26 4.14 4.07
N THR A 151 0.69 5.40 4.05
CA THR A 151 1.48 5.93 2.92
C THR A 151 2.95 6.11 3.25
N VAL A 152 3.30 6.07 4.54
CA VAL A 152 4.68 6.15 5.02
C VAL A 152 5.07 4.79 5.60
N PRO A 153 5.79 3.96 4.83
CA PRO A 153 6.37 2.74 5.36
C PRO A 153 7.30 3.06 6.53
N HIS A 154 7.26 2.24 7.58
CA HIS A 154 7.99 2.51 8.82
C HIS A 154 8.30 1.25 9.61
N GLU A 155 9.38 1.29 10.39
CA GLU A 155 9.80 0.23 11.30
C GLU A 155 10.34 0.80 12.62
N VAL A 156 10.23 0.02 13.70
CA VAL A 156 10.84 0.37 14.99
C VAL A 156 12.17 -0.37 15.12
N LEU A 157 13.28 0.38 15.07
CA LEU A 157 14.61 -0.20 15.25
C LEU A 157 14.79 -0.76 16.67
N ALA A 158 15.55 -1.86 16.76
CA ALA A 158 15.82 -2.57 18.01
C ALA A 158 16.38 -1.66 19.12
N THR A 159 15.88 -1.86 20.35
CA THR A 159 16.50 -1.30 21.57
C THR A 159 17.79 -2.05 21.89
N ARG A 160 18.86 -1.34 22.26
CA ARG A 160 20.10 -1.97 22.73
C ARG A 160 20.40 -1.77 24.22
N GLU A 161 19.96 -0.65 24.81
CA GLU A 161 20.52 -0.22 26.11
C GLU A 161 19.50 0.20 27.17
N ARG A 162 18.27 0.59 26.79
CA ARG A 162 17.28 1.17 27.72
C ARG A 162 15.85 0.86 27.31
N GLU A 163 14.97 0.87 28.31
CA GLU A 163 13.52 0.86 28.11
C GLU A 163 13.05 2.15 27.42
N ARG A 164 11.99 2.04 26.61
CA ARG A 164 11.35 3.15 25.90
C ARG A 164 9.85 3.13 26.16
N TRP A 165 9.29 4.29 26.42
CA TRP A 165 7.85 4.48 26.61
C TRP A 165 7.31 5.36 25.49
N ALA A 166 6.13 5.02 24.95
CA ALA A 166 5.43 5.80 23.95
C ALA A 166 3.91 5.59 24.11
N THR A 167 3.12 6.56 23.63
CA THR A 167 1.67 6.43 23.47
C THR A 167 1.34 6.62 22.00
N SER A 168 0.55 5.71 21.44
CA SER A 168 0.14 5.75 20.04
C SER A 168 -1.38 5.81 19.93
N GLY A 169 -1.88 6.44 18.88
CA GLY A 169 -3.29 6.50 18.51
C GLY A 169 -3.43 6.64 17.00
N TRP A 170 -4.59 6.25 16.48
CA TRP A 170 -4.92 6.33 15.06
C TRP A 170 -6.17 7.16 14.86
N PHE A 171 -6.13 8.07 13.90
CA PHE A 171 -7.31 8.70 13.37
C PHE A 171 -7.85 7.79 12.26
N HIS A 172 -9.10 7.38 12.38
CA HIS A 172 -9.75 6.59 11.35
C HIS A 172 -10.29 7.53 10.27
N GLU A 173 -9.99 7.21 9.02
CA GLU A 173 -10.68 7.78 7.86
C GLU A 173 -12.05 7.14 7.68
N ASP A 174 -12.89 7.77 6.85
CA ASP A 174 -14.16 7.19 6.44
C ASP A 174 -13.93 5.80 5.82
N GLN A 175 -14.84 4.86 6.07
CA GLN A 175 -14.78 3.51 5.52
C GLN A 175 -15.87 3.30 4.47
N GLN A 176 -15.64 2.36 3.54
CA GLN A 176 -16.69 1.93 2.61
C GLN A 176 -17.94 1.52 3.40
N ARG A 177 -19.09 2.08 3.02
CA ARG A 177 -20.36 1.74 3.69
C ARG A 177 -20.69 0.27 3.46
N VAL A 178 -20.91 -0.45 4.55
CA VAL A 178 -21.44 -1.83 4.49
C VAL A 178 -22.88 -1.78 3.96
N PRO A 179 -23.19 -2.44 2.83
CA PRO A 179 -24.55 -2.58 2.36
C PRO A 179 -25.47 -3.23 3.40
N LEU A 180 -26.63 -2.62 3.67
CA LEU A 180 -27.55 -3.06 4.73
C LEU A 180 -28.06 -4.49 4.55
N HIS A 181 -28.12 -4.99 3.31
CA HIS A 181 -28.56 -6.36 3.00
C HIS A 181 -27.54 -7.44 3.39
N MET A 182 -26.32 -7.06 3.79
CA MET A 182 -25.30 -7.97 4.32
C MET A 182 -25.29 -8.06 5.86
N ILE A 183 -26.19 -7.34 6.55
CA ILE A 183 -26.23 -7.24 8.02
C ILE A 183 -27.32 -8.16 8.63
N THR A 184 -28.03 -8.94 7.80
CA THR A 184 -29.14 -9.82 8.21
C THR A 184 -28.79 -11.29 8.19
#